data_AF-A0A4R0YWT2-F1
#
_entry.id   AF-A0A4R0YWT2-F1
#
_cell.length_a   1.000
_cell.length_b   1.000
_cell.length_c   1.000
_cell.angle_alpha   90.00
_cell.angle_beta   90.00
_cell.angle_gamma   90.00
#
_symmetry.space_group_name_H-M   'P 1'
#
loop_
_entity.id
_entity.type
_entity.pdbx_description
1 polymer ?
#
loop_
_entity_poly.entity_id
_entity_poly.type
_entity_poly.pdbx_seq_one_letter_code
_entity_poly.pdbx_strand_id
1 'polypeptide(L)' 'MTQQTFLVEIGTEELPPKALRSLAESFAANFTAELDGADITHGAVTWFAAPRRLALKVADLAASQPD' A
#
# COMPACT_ATOMS: atom_id res chain seq x y z
N MET A 1 12.53 12.18 13.99
CA MET A 1 11.47 12.29 12.97
C MET A 1 10.35 11.35 13.35
N THR A 2 9.11 11.81 13.40
CA THR A 2 7.93 10.98 13.68
C THR A 2 7.60 10.16 12.45
N GLN A 3 8.01 8.90 12.42
CA GLN A 3 7.60 7.97 11.36
C GLN A 3 6.20 7.44 11.70
N GLN A 4 5.28 7.52 10.74
CA GLN A 4 3.88 7.14 10.95
C GLN A 4 3.54 5.92 10.10
N THR A 5 2.63 5.08 10.59
CA THR A 5 2.08 4.01 9.76
C THR A 5 1.01 4.58 8.85
N PHE A 6 1.21 4.45 7.54
CA PHE A 6 0.18 4.72 6.55
C PHE A 6 -0.65 3.46 6.33
N LEU A 7 -1.98 3.62 6.31
CA LEU A 7 -2.92 2.56 6.00
C LEU A 7 -3.96 3.11 5.04
N VAL A 8 -4.10 2.46 3.88
CA VAL A 8 -5.19 2.73 2.94
C VAL A 8 -6.02 1.46 2.77
N GLU A 9 -7.34 1.64 2.76
CA GLU A 9 -8.32 0.59 2.52
C GLU A 9 -9.22 0.99 1.35
N ILE A 10 -9.49 0.03 0.47
CA ILE A 10 -10.31 0.19 -0.72
C ILE A 10 -11.44 -0.85 -0.66
N GLY A 11 -12.68 -0.38 -0.76
CA GLY A 11 -13.86 -1.23 -0.96
C GLY A 11 -13.88 -1.78 -2.37
N THR A 12 -14.19 -3.07 -2.50
CA THR A 12 -14.15 -3.79 -3.77
C THR A 12 -15.43 -4.60 -4.02
N GLU A 13 -16.61 -4.02 -3.75
CA GLU A 13 -17.90 -4.72 -3.81
C GLU A 13 -18.22 -5.32 -5.19
N GLU A 14 -17.76 -4.68 -6.27
CA GLU A 14 -18.02 -5.07 -7.67
C GLU A 14 -16.92 -5.97 -8.26
N LEU A 15 -15.84 -6.24 -7.51
CA LEU A 15 -14.70 -6.99 -8.03
C LEU A 15 -14.80 -8.50 -7.73
N PRO A 16 -14.36 -9.37 -8.65
CA PRO A 16 -14.31 -10.81 -8.40
C PRO A 16 -13.34 -11.14 -7.24
N PRO A 17 -13.74 -11.95 -6.23
CA PRO A 17 -12.88 -12.28 -5.09
C PRO A 17 -11.53 -12.91 -5.47
N LYS A 18 -11.49 -13.66 -6.59
CA LYS A 18 -10.26 -14.29 -7.09
C LYS A 18 -9.24 -13.28 -7.62
N ALA A 19 -9.68 -12.10 -8.07
CA ALA A 19 -8.80 -11.07 -8.59
C ALA A 19 -8.13 -10.25 -7.48
N LEU A 20 -8.73 -10.19 -6.28
CA LEU A 20 -8.30 -9.30 -5.20
C LEU A 20 -6.88 -9.58 -4.72
N ARG A 21 -6.47 -10.85 -4.67
CA ARG A 21 -5.08 -11.20 -4.30
C ARG A 21 -4.08 -10.61 -5.28
N SER A 22 -4.28 -10.85 -6.57
CA SER A 22 -3.37 -10.34 -7.61
C SER A 22 -3.37 -8.81 -7.63
N LEU A 23 -4.53 -8.17 -7.46
CA LEU A 23 -4.62 -6.72 -7.35
C LEU A 23 -3.88 -6.19 -6.12
N ALA A 24 -3.97 -6.86 -4.96
CA ALA A 24 -3.28 -6.46 -3.74
C ALA A 24 -1.75 -6.60 -3.85
N GLU A 25 -1.29 -7.71 -4.42
CA GLU A 25 0.14 -7.93 -4.71
C GLU A 25 0.67 -6.87 -5.69
N SER A 26 -0.04 -6.62 -6.80
CA SER A 26 0.33 -5.59 -7.77
C SER A 26 0.28 -4.18 -7.18
N PHE A 27 -0.72 -3.88 -6.34
CA PHE A 27 -0.83 -2.58 -5.69
C PHE A 27 0.36 -2.35 -4.75
N ALA A 28 0.74 -3.34 -3.94
CA ALA A 28 1.91 -3.24 -3.07
C ALA A 28 3.20 -3.05 -3.87
N ALA A 29 3.40 -3.83 -4.94
CA ALA A 29 4.59 -3.71 -5.78
C ALA A 29 4.70 -2.34 -6.43
N ASN A 30 3.62 -1.86 -7.06
CA ASN A 30 3.61 -0.55 -7.71
C ASN A 30 3.75 0.58 -6.69
N PHE A 31 3.06 0.51 -5.56
CA PHE A 31 3.16 1.56 -4.54
C PHE A 31 4.57 1.65 -3.96
N THR A 32 5.23 0.51 -3.72
CA THR A 32 6.63 0.48 -3.28
C THR A 32 7.54 1.13 -4.32
N ALA A 33 7.39 0.79 -5.59
CA ALA A 33 8.19 1.36 -6.67
C ALA A 33 8.00 2.88 -6.81
N GLU A 34 6.77 3.38 -6.63
CA GLU A 34 6.48 4.82 -6.65
C GLU A 34 7.07 5.54 -5.43
N LEU A 35 7.04 4.93 -4.23
CA LEU A 35 7.71 5.50 -3.05
C LEU A 35 9.23 5.58 -3.24
N ASP A 36 9.84 4.51 -3.75
CA ASP A 36 11.26 4.44 -4.08
C ASP A 36 11.63 5.51 -5.13
N GLY A 37 10.86 5.61 -6.22
CA GLY A 37 11.09 6.58 -7.29
C GLY A 37 10.88 8.03 -6.86
N ALA A 38 10.12 8.26 -5.79
CA ALA A 38 9.88 9.56 -5.18
C ALA A 38 10.90 9.91 -4.07
N ASP A 39 11.87 9.03 -3.79
CA ASP A 39 12.83 9.11 -2.68
C ASP A 39 12.15 9.26 -1.29
N ILE A 40 10.93 8.71 -1.14
CA ILE A 40 10.21 8.72 0.14
C ILE A 40 10.68 7.54 0.97
N THR A 41 11.35 7.81 2.09
CA THR A 41 11.76 6.74 3.02
C THR A 41 10.53 6.03 3.61
N HIS A 42 10.55 4.71 3.58
CA HIS A 42 9.49 3.89 4.15
C HIS A 42 10.02 2.58 4.75
N GLY A 43 9.25 2.01 5.66
CA GLY A 43 9.46 0.66 6.20
C GLY A 43 8.74 -0.41 5.38
N ALA A 44 8.36 -1.50 6.04
CA ALA A 44 7.72 -2.63 5.38
C ALA A 44 6.36 -2.26 4.77
N VAL A 45 6.16 -2.66 3.51
CA VAL A 45 4.88 -2.58 2.79
C VAL A 45 4.19 -3.93 2.87
N THR A 46 2.98 -3.97 3.44
CA THR A 46 2.18 -5.20 3.62
C THR A 46 0.80 -5.03 3.01
N TRP A 47 0.37 -5.99 2.20
CA TRP A 47 -0.97 -5.98 1.62
C TRP A 47 -1.90 -6.96 2.33
N PHE A 48 -3.21 -6.64 2.29
CA PHE A 48 -4.28 -7.48 2.79
C PHE A 48 -5.39 -7.56 1.75
N ALA A 49 -6.02 -8.72 1.62
CA ALA A 49 -7.17 -8.91 0.76
C ALA A 49 -8.23 -9.76 1.46
N ALA A 50 -9.48 -9.31 1.40
CA ALA A 50 -10.67 -10.02 1.82
C ALA A 50 -11.74 -9.90 0.71
N PRO A 51 -12.78 -10.74 0.64
CA PRO A 51 -13.69 -10.85 -0.52
C PRO A 51 -14.37 -9.57 -1.06
N ARG A 52 -14.28 -8.43 -0.36
CA ARG A 52 -14.77 -7.10 -0.79
C ARG A 52 -13.91 -5.93 -0.29
N ARG A 53 -12.68 -6.21 0.15
CA ARG A 53 -11.77 -5.22 0.72
C ARG A 53 -10.34 -5.54 0.35
N LEU A 54 -9.61 -4.49 0.03
CA LEU A 54 -8.17 -4.52 -0.19
C LEU A 54 -7.55 -3.45 0.70
N ALA A 55 -6.43 -3.75 1.34
CA ALA A 55 -5.72 -2.76 2.14
C ALA A 55 -4.22 -2.85 1.91
N LEU A 56 -3.55 -1.71 2.09
CA LEU A 56 -2.10 -1.58 2.04
C LEU A 56 -1.64 -0.83 3.29
N LYS A 57 -0.72 -1.45 4.04
CA LYS A 57 -0.07 -0.85 5.20
C LYS A 57 1.39 -0.59 4.86
N VAL A 58 1.85 0.63 5.12
CA VAL A 58 3.25 1.01 5.03
C VAL A 58 3.73 1.46 6.40
N ALA A 59 4.66 0.71 6.97
CA ALA A 59 5.29 1.07 8.23
C ALA A 59 6.26 2.24 8.01
N ASP A 60 6.47 3.04 9.06
CA ASP A 60 7.52 4.07 9.11
C ASP A 60 7.59 5.01 7.89
N LEU A 61 6.44 5.42 7.35
CA LEU A 61 6.40 6.27 6.16
C LEU A 61 6.83 7.71 6.53
N ALA A 62 7.74 8.27 5.74
CA ALA A 62 8.12 9.67 5.84
C ALA A 62 6.92 10.59 5.51
N ALA A 63 6.84 11.72 6.21
CA ALA A 63 5.73 12.67 6.05
C ALA A 63 5.78 13.45 4.72
N SER A 64 6.93 13.53 4.09
CA SER A 64 7.17 14.25 2.84
C SER A 64 8.34 13.65 2.07
N GLN A 65 8.42 14.01 0.79
CA GLN A 65 9.63 13.84 -0.01
C GLN A 65 10.78 14.70 0.53
N PRO A 66 12.03 14.33 0.24
CA PRO A 66 13.17 15.23 0.40
C PRO A 66 12.99 16.47 -0.50
N ASP A 67 13.51 17.61 -0.03
CA ASP A 67 13.56 18.88 -0.80
C ASP A 67 14.48 18.78 -2.03
#